data_AF-A0A392Q1M4-F1
#
_entry.id   AF-A0A392Q1M4-F1
#
_cell.length_a   1.000
_cell.length_b   1.000
_cell.length_c   1.000
_cell.angle_alpha   90.00
_cell.angle_beta   90.00
_cell.angle_gamma   90.00
#
_symmetry.space_group_name_H-M   'P 1'
#
loop_
_entity.id
_entity.type
_entity.pdbx_description
1 polymer ?
#
loop_
_entity_poly.entity_id
_entity_poly.type
_entity_poly.pdbx_seq_one_letter_code
_entity_poly.pdbx_strand_id
1 'polypeptide(L)'
;HLHVERVGRLLLGPDNVHEAKRVMAGEDFAFYQEVIPGILYSIGIRNEKIGSIHTPHSPFFFLDEEVLSIGAALHTAVAELYLNKLSIK
;
A
#
# COMPACT_ATOMS: atom_id res chain seq x y z
N HIS A 1 11.75 1.02 -1.92
CA HIS A 1 10.90 -0.15 -2.20
C HIS A 1 11.24 -1.35 -1.34
N LEU A 2 12.51 -1.78 -1.22
CA LEU A 2 12.90 -2.95 -0.42
C LEU A 2 12.37 -3.00 1.02
N HIS A 3 12.28 -1.86 1.73
CA HIS A 3 11.73 -1.84 3.09
C HIS A 3 10.24 -2.19 3.12
N VAL A 4 9.42 -1.53 2.31
CA VAL A 4 7.96 -1.78 2.24
C VAL A 4 7.70 -3.20 1.77
N GLU A 5 8.42 -3.69 0.75
CA GLU A 5 8.28 -5.06 0.26
C GLU A 5 8.61 -6.09 1.36
N ARG A 6 9.73 -5.90 2.08
CA ARG A 6 10.10 -6.77 3.20
C ARG A 6 9.04 -6.78 4.29
N VAL A 7 8.57 -5.61 4.73
CA VAL A 7 7.56 -5.49 5.78
C VAL A 7 6.23 -6.10 5.33
N GLY A 8 5.80 -5.79 4.10
CA GLY A 8 4.59 -6.36 3.52
C GLY A 8 4.64 -7.89 3.47
N ARG A 9 5.76 -8.48 3.04
CA ARG A 9 5.90 -9.95 2.99
C ARG A 9 5.92 -10.59 4.37
N LEU A 10 6.48 -9.92 5.38
CA LEU A 10 6.44 -10.39 6.76
C LEU A 10 5.02 -10.37 7.33
N LEU A 11 4.23 -9.34 7.01
CA LEU A 11 2.88 -9.16 7.56
C LEU A 11 1.81 -9.97 6.81
N LEU A 12 1.91 -10.00 5.47
CA LEU A 12 0.85 -10.52 4.58
C LEU A 12 1.24 -11.85 3.93
N GLY A 13 2.47 -12.30 4.08
CA GLY A 13 3.02 -13.46 3.37
C GLY A 13 3.58 -13.09 1.98
N PRO A 14 4.50 -13.92 1.44
CA PRO A 14 5.22 -13.62 0.21
C PRO A 14 4.31 -13.55 -1.02
N ASP A 15 3.24 -14.34 -1.03
CA ASP A 15 2.33 -14.47 -2.18
C ASP A 15 1.31 -13.33 -2.30
N ASN A 16 1.20 -12.47 -1.27
CA ASN A 16 0.24 -11.36 -1.23
C ASN A 16 0.89 -9.99 -1.49
N VAL A 17 2.17 -9.97 -1.86
CA VAL A 17 2.91 -8.73 -2.18
C VAL A 17 3.49 -8.84 -3.57
N HIS A 18 3.04 -7.94 -4.44
CA HIS A 18 3.41 -7.95 -5.86
C HIS A 18 4.06 -6.63 -6.25
N GLU A 19 4.92 -6.68 -7.27
CA GLU A 19 5.42 -5.47 -7.91
C GLU A 19 4.25 -4.71 -8.55
N ALA A 20 4.13 -3.42 -8.23
CA ALA A 20 3.10 -2.58 -8.80
C ALA A 20 3.37 -2.34 -10.29
N LYS A 21 2.33 -2.47 -11.12
CA LYS A 21 2.43 -2.06 -12.52
C LYS A 21 2.56 -0.54 -12.59
N ARG A 22 3.39 -0.05 -13.52
CA ARG A 22 3.45 1.39 -13.82
C ARG A 22 2.10 1.84 -14.37
N VAL A 23 1.62 2.97 -13.88
CA VAL A 23 0.36 3.59 -14.29
C VAL A 23 0.61 5.03 -14.70
N MET A 24 -0.26 5.58 -15.55
CA MET A 24 -0.23 6.99 -15.98
C MET A 24 -1.19 7.85 -15.13
N ALA A 25 -1.24 7.59 -13.81
CA ALA A 25 -2.08 8.35 -12.89
C ALA A 25 -1.47 9.74 -12.62
N GLY A 26 -2.32 10.76 -12.52
CA GLY A 26 -1.92 12.07 -11.99
C GLY A 26 -2.00 12.05 -10.48
N GLU A 27 -0.85 11.99 -9.80
CA GLU A 27 -0.74 11.82 -8.35
C GLU A 27 0.20 12.89 -7.78
N ASP A 28 -0.29 13.71 -6.85
CA ASP A 28 0.46 14.83 -6.30
C ASP A 28 1.48 14.39 -5.23
N PHE A 29 1.40 13.13 -4.76
CA PHE A 29 2.43 12.53 -3.92
C PHE A 29 3.84 12.61 -4.54
N ALA A 30 3.92 12.70 -5.87
CA ALA A 30 5.16 12.91 -6.61
C ALA A 30 5.95 14.13 -6.11
N PHE A 31 5.29 15.23 -5.71
CA PHE A 31 5.97 16.43 -5.22
C PHE A 31 6.75 16.18 -3.92
N TYR A 32 6.28 15.29 -3.03
CA TYR A 32 7.06 14.89 -1.86
C TYR A 32 8.30 14.08 -2.27
N GLN A 33 8.15 13.22 -3.28
CA GLN A 33 9.23 12.35 -3.77
C GLN A 33 10.33 13.10 -4.53
N GLU A 34 10.07 14.34 -4.98
CA GLU A 34 11.09 15.23 -5.53
C GLU A 34 12.08 15.74 -4.46
N VAL A 35 11.64 15.83 -3.20
CA VAL A 35 12.41 16.44 -2.10
C VAL A 35 13.04 15.39 -1.19
N ILE A 36 12.32 14.31 -0.90
CA ILE A 36 12.77 13.26 0.03
C ILE A 36 12.55 11.86 -0.57
N PRO A 37 13.36 10.85 -0.20
CA PRO A 37 13.10 9.48 -0.61
C PRO A 37 11.72 9.02 -0.09
N GLY A 38 10.78 8.84 -1.01
CA GLY A 38 9.43 8.39 -0.71
C GLY A 38 9.04 7.14 -1.50
N ILE A 39 8.00 6.46 -1.04
CA ILE A 39 7.40 5.35 -1.75
C ILE A 39 5.89 5.40 -1.62
N LEU A 40 5.20 5.30 -2.76
CA LEU A 40 3.78 5.07 -2.83
C LEU A 40 3.54 3.59 -3.16
N TYR A 41 2.56 2.98 -2.50
CA TYR A 41 2.13 1.61 -2.75
C TYR A 41 0.61 1.52 -2.63
N SER A 42 0.02 0.52 -3.28
CA SER A 42 -1.43 0.32 -3.30
C SER A 42 -1.82 -0.92 -2.51
N ILE A 43 -3.00 -0.90 -1.91
CA ILE A 43 -3.63 -2.05 -1.26
C ILE A 43 -4.73 -2.56 -2.18
N GLY A 44 -4.76 -3.88 -2.41
CA GLY A 44 -5.77 -4.50 -3.25
C GLY A 44 -7.15 -4.42 -2.60
N ILE A 45 -8.14 -3.90 -3.34
CA ILE A 45 -9.52 -3.72 -2.86
C ILE A 45 -10.53 -4.62 -3.59
N ARG A 46 -10.09 -5.37 -4.61
CA ARG A 46 -10.99 -6.13 -5.48
C ARG A 46 -11.55 -7.34 -4.72
N ASN A 47 -12.87 -7.42 -4.60
CA ASN A 47 -13.58 -8.55 -4.01
C ASN A 47 -14.85 -8.88 -4.82
N GLU A 48 -14.80 -9.99 -5.55
CA GLU A 48 -15.92 -10.44 -6.41
C GLU A 48 -17.11 -10.98 -5.62
N LYS A 49 -16.91 -11.44 -4.37
CA LYS A 49 -17.98 -12.01 -3.54
C LYS A 49 -18.99 -10.96 -3.11
N ILE A 50 -18.50 -9.76 -2.80
CA ILE A 50 -19.35 -8.65 -2.35
C ILE A 50 -19.66 -7.66 -3.48
N GLY A 51 -18.92 -7.73 -4.59
CA GLY A 51 -19.11 -6.87 -5.77
C GLY A 51 -18.19 -5.64 -5.80
N SER A 52 -17.18 -5.55 -4.93
CA SER A 52 -16.17 -4.47 -4.97
C SER A 52 -15.21 -4.72 -6.14
N ILE A 53 -15.69 -4.46 -7.35
CA ILE A 53 -14.98 -4.77 -8.61
C ILE A 53 -14.78 -3.53 -9.48
N HIS A 54 -15.45 -2.43 -9.14
CA HIS A 54 -15.37 -1.17 -9.86
C HIS A 54 -14.17 -0.35 -9.39
N THR A 55 -13.51 0.34 -10.32
CA THR A 55 -12.35 1.18 -10.01
C THR A 55 -12.76 2.49 -9.33
N PRO A 56 -11.83 3.15 -8.62
CA PRO A 56 -12.01 4.55 -8.23
C PRO A 56 -12.46 5.41 -9.42
N HIS A 57 -13.29 6.43 -9.16
CA HIS A 57 -13.97 7.30 -10.14
C HIS A 57 -15.15 6.69 -10.91
N SER A 58 -15.51 5.42 -10.70
CA SER A 58 -16.77 4.86 -11.20
C SER A 58 -17.96 5.28 -10.31
N PRO A 59 -19.17 5.55 -10.85
CA PRO A 59 -20.37 5.78 -10.04
C PRO A 59 -20.84 4.54 -9.26
N PHE A 60 -20.33 3.36 -9.61
CA PHE A 60 -20.61 2.08 -8.94
C PHE A 60 -19.51 1.70 -7.94
N PHE A 61 -18.53 2.58 -7.72
CA PHE A 61 -17.44 2.31 -6.78
C PHE A 61 -17.97 2.17 -5.36
N PHE A 62 -17.58 1.07 -4.71
CA PHE A 62 -17.60 0.94 -3.26
C PHE A 62 -16.41 0.07 -2.82
N LEU A 63 -16.02 0.23 -1.56
CA LEU A 63 -14.83 -0.39 -0.98
C LEU A 63 -15.20 -1.66 -0.19
N ASP A 64 -14.38 -2.70 -0.30
CA ASP A 64 -14.34 -3.77 0.69
C ASP A 64 -13.70 -3.26 1.99
N GLU A 65 -14.49 -2.99 3.03
CA GLU A 65 -13.99 -2.40 4.28
C GLU A 65 -13.06 -3.33 5.08
N GLU A 66 -13.08 -4.64 4.82
CA GLU A 66 -12.18 -5.60 5.49
C GLU A 66 -10.70 -5.28 5.21
N VAL A 67 -10.40 -4.63 4.07
CA VAL A 67 -9.03 -4.24 3.70
C VAL A 67 -8.49 -3.05 4.48
N LEU A 68 -9.36 -2.30 5.18
CA LEU A 68 -8.94 -1.13 5.98
C LEU A 68 -7.99 -1.53 7.11
N SER A 69 -8.27 -2.68 7.75
CA SER A 69 -7.43 -3.23 8.82
C SER A 69 -6.02 -3.60 8.30
N ILE A 70 -5.93 -4.15 7.09
CA ILE A 70 -4.68 -4.47 6.40
C ILE A 70 -3.88 -3.19 6.14
N GLY A 71 -4.54 -2.14 5.64
CA GLY A 71 -3.89 -0.86 5.40
C GLY A 71 -3.33 -0.21 6.66
N ALA A 72 -4.12 -0.17 7.72
CA ALA A 72 -3.68 0.35 9.01
C ALA A 72 -2.47 -0.42 9.55
N ALA A 73 -2.54 -1.76 9.58
CA ALA A 73 -1.45 -2.60 10.05
C ALA A 73 -0.18 -2.44 9.21
N LEU A 74 -0.29 -2.36 7.89
CA LEU A 74 0.85 -2.19 7.00
C LEU A 74 1.53 -0.82 7.20
N HIS A 75 0.76 0.28 7.28
CA HIS A 75 1.31 1.61 7.55
C HIS A 75 2.03 1.65 8.90
N THR A 76 1.42 1.11 9.95
CA THR A 76 2.03 1.04 11.29
C THR A 76 3.32 0.23 11.27
N ALA A 77 3.31 -0.98 10.71
CA ALA A 77 4.48 -1.84 10.65
C ALA A 77 5.62 -1.23 9.83
N VAL A 78 5.30 -0.55 8.72
CA VAL A 78 6.30 0.13 7.87
C VAL A 78 6.99 1.24 8.67
N ALA A 79 6.23 2.06 9.39
CA ALA A 79 6.76 3.14 10.21
C ALA A 79 7.58 2.60 11.39
N GLU A 80 7.02 1.69 12.18
CA GLU A 80 7.66 1.11 13.37
C GLU A 80 9.00 0.44 13.01
N LEU A 81 9.01 -0.44 12.00
CA LEU A 81 10.22 -1.16 11.62
C LEU A 81 11.25 -0.27 10.91
N TYR A 82 10.84 0.87 10.36
CA TYR A 82 11.76 1.88 9.84
C TYR A 82 12.43 2.62 11.00
N LEU A 83 11.65 3.09 11.98
CA LEU A 83 12.16 3.83 13.14
C LEU A 83 13.02 2.95 14.05
N ASN A 84 12.60 1.72 14.34
CA ASN A 84 13.38 0.79 15.17
C ASN A 84 14.74 0.44 14.55
N LYS A 85 14.85 0.40 13.22
CA LYS A 85 16.15 0.26 12.55
C LYS A 85 17.06 1.47 12.75
N LEU A 86 16.50 2.66 12.91
CA LEU A 86 17.26 3.89 13.17
C LEU A 86 17.70 3.99 14.64
N SER A 87 16.91 3.47 15.57
CA SER A 87 17.24 3.44 17.01
C SER A 87 18.36 2.45 17.39
N ILE A 88 18.76 1.56 16.48
CA ILE A 88 19.85 0.57 16.69
C ILE A 88 21.17 1.06 16.03
N LYS A 89 21.25 2.34 15.63
CA LYS A 89 22.51 3.00 15.26
C LYS A 89 23.06 3.80 16.42
#